data_AF-A0A914JAV4-F1
#
_entry.id   AF-A0A914JAV4-F1
#
_cell.length_a   1.000
_cell.length_b   1.000
_cell.length_c   1.000
_cell.angle_alpha   90.00
_cell.angle_beta   90.00
_cell.angle_gamma   90.00
#
_symmetry.space_group_name_H-M   'P 1'
#
loop_
_entity.id
_entity.type
_entity.pdbx_description
1 polymer ?
#
loop_
_entity_poly.entity_id
_entity_poly.type
_entity_poly.pdbx_seq_one_letter_code
_entity_poly.pdbx_strand_id
1 'polypeptide(L)'
;MGATVCINNFQAVDCGKSASDWFHGLHPTVPENLKVLRLLDVNCSNDQSNTFNNVADYLLITWASIRTLAEIVNLAPETVMSRFRANFVIESGNDVPFDEDSYKRIWIGGIGFEVVSRCTRCQMIAIDQKTGEKDPNVLLALRNLRFGDKVAFGVYLRKMTTNAVEISVGSTIKIDRSK
;
A
#
# COMPACT_ATOMS: atom_id res chain seq x y z
N MET A 1 17.27 5.72 18.90
CA MET A 1 16.84 7.13 18.71
C MET A 1 15.34 7.11 18.51
N GLY A 2 14.60 8.07 19.06
CA GLY A 2 13.16 8.16 18.83
C GLY A 2 12.85 8.69 17.43
N ALA A 3 11.89 8.08 16.75
CA ALA A 3 11.35 8.56 15.47
C ALA A 3 9.83 8.60 15.55
N THR A 4 9.20 9.56 14.87
CA THR A 4 7.74 9.69 14.85
C THR A 4 7.23 9.47 13.44
N VAL A 5 6.25 8.58 13.27
CA VAL A 5 5.52 8.39 12.01
C VAL A 5 4.04 8.57 12.29
N CYS A 6 3.42 9.53 11.60
CA CYS A 6 2.07 10.01 11.89
C CYS A 6 1.95 10.46 13.36
N ILE A 7 1.28 9.69 14.20
CA ILE A 7 1.10 9.95 15.63
C ILE A 7 1.88 8.99 16.54
N ASN A 8 2.55 8.00 15.95
CA ASN A 8 3.19 6.90 16.67
C ASN A 8 4.69 7.15 16.80
N ASN A 9 5.24 6.80 17.96
CA ASN A 9 6.67 6.88 18.24
C ASN A 9 7.31 5.49 18.15
N PHE A 10 8.46 5.43 17.50
CA PHE A 10 9.20 4.21 17.24
C PHE A 10 10.63 4.33 17.74
N GLN A 11 11.19 3.19 18.14
CA GLN A 11 12.64 3.06 18.34
C GLN A 11 13.29 2.66 17.03
N ALA A 12 14.26 3.46 16.60
CA ALA A 12 15.02 3.20 15.38
C ALA A 12 16.52 3.46 15.59
N VAL A 13 17.32 2.82 14.76
CA VAL A 13 18.77 2.97 14.68
C VAL A 13 19.12 3.84 13.48
N ASP A 14 20.04 4.76 13.70
CA ASP A 14 20.64 5.57 12.65
C ASP A 14 21.51 4.68 11.75
N CYS A 15 21.24 4.68 10.44
CA CYS A 15 22.01 3.94 9.44
C CYS A 15 23.40 4.56 9.18
N GLY A 16 23.71 5.69 9.82
CA GLY A 16 25.02 6.33 9.82
C GLY A 16 25.20 7.33 8.68
N LYS A 17 26.29 8.10 8.79
CA LYS A 17 26.57 9.25 7.91
C LYS A 17 26.59 8.87 6.43
N SER A 18 27.14 7.71 6.08
CA SER A 18 27.19 7.27 4.68
C SER A 18 25.81 7.13 4.04
N ALA A 19 24.80 6.68 4.79
CA ALA A 19 23.43 6.56 4.28
C ALA A 19 22.76 7.94 4.13
N SER A 20 22.99 8.83 5.10
CA SER A 20 22.55 10.22 5.05
C SER A 20 23.16 10.99 3.88
N ASP A 21 24.48 10.92 3.71
CA ASP A 21 25.21 11.59 2.64
C ASP A 21 24.75 11.08 1.27
N TRP A 22 24.58 9.77 1.13
CA TRP A 22 24.06 9.17 -0.09
C TRP A 22 22.68 9.72 -0.44
N PHE A 23 21.75 9.80 0.53
CA PHE A 23 20.41 10.31 0.29
C PHE A 23 20.39 11.81 -0.02
N HIS A 24 21.22 12.60 0.66
CA HIS A 24 21.42 14.02 0.38
C HIS A 24 21.91 14.25 -1.07
N GLY A 25 22.82 13.40 -1.55
CA GLY A 25 23.34 13.46 -2.92
C GLY A 25 22.31 13.16 -4.02
N LEU A 26 21.13 12.62 -3.69
CA LEU A 26 20.12 12.26 -4.71
C LEU A 26 19.34 13.46 -5.24
N HIS A 27 19.12 14.49 -4.43
CA HIS A 27 18.35 15.66 -4.85
C HIS A 27 18.69 16.90 -4.02
N PRO A 28 18.87 18.09 -4.62
CA PRO A 28 19.27 19.31 -3.91
C PRO A 28 18.33 19.76 -2.79
N THR A 29 17.07 19.30 -2.79
CA THR A 29 16.08 19.66 -1.75
C THR A 29 16.17 18.78 -0.51
N VAL A 30 16.98 17.72 -0.52
CA VAL A 30 17.18 16.86 0.65
C VAL A 30 18.12 17.57 1.63
N PRO A 31 17.75 17.78 2.90
CA PRO A 31 18.63 18.44 3.86
C PRO A 31 19.89 17.64 4.20
N GLU A 32 21.02 18.31 4.42
CA GLU A 32 22.30 17.69 4.82
C GLU A 32 22.23 16.95 6.16
N ASN A 33 21.33 17.38 7.06
CA ASN A 33 21.16 16.81 8.39
C ASN A 33 20.06 15.72 8.45
N LEU A 34 19.58 15.24 7.31
CA LEU A 34 18.61 14.14 7.27
C LEU A 34 19.24 12.84 7.78
N LYS A 35 18.49 12.09 8.59
CA LYS A 35 18.89 10.77 9.08
C LYS A 35 18.07 9.68 8.41
N VAL A 36 18.76 8.67 7.89
CA VAL A 36 18.12 7.43 7.45
C VAL A 36 18.05 6.49 8.63
N LEU A 37 16.84 6.14 9.04
CA LEU A 37 16.62 5.30 10.23
C LEU A 37 16.09 3.92 9.83
N ARG A 38 16.60 2.89 10.50
CA ARG A 38 16.09 1.52 10.42
C ARG A 38 15.33 1.18 11.69
N LEU A 39 14.12 0.64 11.56
CA LEU A 39 13.39 0.08 12.70
C LEU A 39 14.22 -1.02 13.35
N LEU A 40 14.29 -0.99 14.67
CA LEU A 40 14.75 -2.14 15.42
C LEU A 40 13.64 -3.17 15.45
N ASP A 41 13.98 -4.44 15.19
CA ASP A 41 13.10 -5.56 15.54
C ASP A 41 13.03 -5.60 17.06
N VAL A 42 12.09 -4.83 17.62
CA VAL A 42 11.73 -4.97 19.01
C VAL A 42 10.83 -6.20 19.04
N ASN A 43 11.23 -7.24 19.78
CA ASN A 43 10.35 -8.34 20.16
C ASN A 43 9.22 -7.77 21.03
N CYS A 44 8.26 -7.07 20.43
CA CYS A 44 7.07 -6.57 21.10
C CYS A 44 6.10 -7.75 21.20
N SER A 45 6.11 -8.37 22.38
CA SER A 45 5.00 -9.17 22.89
C SER A 45 3.69 -8.40 22.73
N ASN A 46 2.82 -8.93 21.87
CA ASN A 46 1.40 -8.62 21.65
C ASN A 46 1.02 -7.15 21.31
N ASP A 47 0.43 -7.02 20.12
CA ASP A 47 -0.56 -6.00 19.71
C ASP A 47 -0.14 -4.60 19.22
N GLN A 48 1.16 -4.34 19.01
CA GLN A 48 1.59 -3.13 18.27
C GLN A 48 2.37 -3.51 17.01
N SER A 49 1.86 -3.09 15.85
CA SER A 49 2.56 -3.23 14.58
C SER A 49 3.85 -2.40 14.61
N ASN A 50 5.00 -3.07 14.75
CA ASN A 50 6.34 -2.46 14.68
C ASN A 50 6.73 -2.12 13.22
N THR A 51 5.89 -1.37 12.51
CA THR A 51 6.16 -1.00 11.11
C THR A 51 5.89 0.48 10.89
N PHE A 52 6.56 1.06 9.90
CA PHE A 52 6.29 2.44 9.45
C PHE A 52 5.05 2.52 8.53
N ASN A 53 4.18 1.51 8.56
CA ASN A 53 2.97 1.51 7.75
C ASN A 53 1.97 2.52 8.30
N ASN A 54 1.18 3.12 7.42
CA ASN A 54 0.24 4.17 7.80
C ASN A 54 -1.00 3.61 8.54
N VAL A 55 -1.63 2.56 8.01
CA VAL A 55 -2.93 2.07 8.53
C VAL A 55 -2.94 0.56 8.79
N ALA A 56 -2.44 -0.26 7.88
CA ALA A 56 -2.46 -1.72 8.02
C ALA A 56 -1.20 -2.36 7.42
N ASP A 57 -1.04 -3.66 7.65
CA ASP A 57 0.13 -4.44 7.27
C ASP A 57 0.25 -4.58 5.76
N TYR A 58 -0.88 -4.79 5.08
CA TYR A 58 -0.92 -5.03 3.65
C TYR A 58 -2.06 -4.25 2.98
N LEU A 59 -1.85 -3.96 1.70
CA LEU A 59 -2.84 -3.39 0.81
C LEU A 59 -3.05 -4.33 -0.38
N LEU A 60 -4.32 -4.63 -0.65
CA LEU A 60 -4.75 -5.40 -1.81
C LEU A 60 -5.51 -4.52 -2.79
N ILE A 61 -5.22 -4.69 -4.08
CA ILE A 61 -5.98 -4.13 -5.21
C ILE A 61 -6.26 -5.24 -6.23
N THR A 62 -7.26 -5.04 -7.08
CA THR A 62 -7.62 -5.99 -8.15
C THR A 62 -7.24 -5.46 -9.51
N TRP A 63 -6.91 -6.35 -10.44
CA TRP A 63 -6.65 -5.99 -11.83
C TRP A 63 -7.86 -5.36 -12.53
N ALA A 64 -9.08 -5.80 -12.23
CA ALA A 64 -10.30 -5.20 -12.79
C ALA A 64 -10.40 -3.71 -12.42
N SER A 65 -10.22 -3.36 -11.13
CA SER A 65 -10.19 -1.96 -10.68
C SER A 65 -9.09 -1.14 -11.34
N ILE A 66 -7.90 -1.72 -11.51
CA ILE A 66 -6.76 -1.06 -12.17
C ILE A 66 -7.09 -0.76 -13.63
N ARG A 67 -7.58 -1.75 -14.38
CA ARG A 67 -7.90 -1.61 -15.81
C ARG A 67 -8.94 -0.53 -16.04
N THR A 68 -10.04 -0.56 -15.28
CA THR A 68 -11.08 0.49 -15.37
C THR A 68 -10.51 1.89 -15.13
N LEU A 69 -9.66 2.06 -14.12
CA LEU A 69 -9.07 3.38 -13.85
C LEU A 69 -8.08 3.79 -14.95
N ALA A 70 -7.28 2.84 -15.44
CA ALA A 70 -6.28 3.05 -16.49
C ALA A 70 -6.90 3.46 -17.82
N GLU A 71 -8.02 2.85 -18.20
CA GLU A 71 -8.81 3.23 -19.38
C GLU A 71 -9.29 4.69 -19.30
N ILE A 72 -9.79 5.12 -18.14
CA ILE A 72 -10.32 6.48 -17.95
C ILE A 72 -9.22 7.54 -18.09
N VAL A 73 -8.02 7.27 -17.57
CA VAL A 73 -6.90 8.22 -17.62
C VAL A 73 -6.00 8.03 -18.84
N ASN A 74 -6.33 7.07 -19.71
CA ASN A 74 -5.54 6.71 -20.90
C ASN A 74 -4.06 6.44 -20.58
N LEU A 75 -3.80 5.64 -19.55
CA LEU A 75 -2.47 5.18 -19.16
C LEU A 75 -2.37 3.66 -19.24
N ALA A 76 -1.16 3.13 -19.31
CA ALA A 76 -0.93 1.69 -19.16
C ALA A 76 -1.38 1.23 -17.76
N PRO A 77 -2.07 0.07 -17.64
CA PRO A 77 -2.50 -0.49 -16.35
C PRO A 77 -1.38 -0.58 -15.31
N GLU A 78 -0.17 -0.96 -15.72
CA GLU A 78 1.00 -1.10 -14.85
C GLU A 78 1.45 0.26 -14.29
N THR A 79 1.36 1.31 -15.10
CA THR A 79 1.67 2.68 -14.66
C THR A 79 0.69 3.11 -13.56
N VAL A 80 -0.60 2.85 -13.74
CA VAL A 80 -1.63 3.16 -12.73
C VAL A 80 -1.45 2.31 -11.48
N MET A 81 -1.25 1.00 -11.64
CA MET A 81 -1.00 0.05 -10.55
C MET A 81 0.14 0.52 -9.64
N SER A 82 1.27 0.94 -10.23
CA SER A 82 2.47 1.35 -9.47
C SER A 82 2.22 2.52 -8.50
N ARG A 83 1.23 3.38 -8.80
CA ARG A 83 0.91 4.57 -7.99
C ARG A 83 0.19 4.22 -6.68
N PHE A 84 -0.41 3.04 -6.56
CA PHE A 84 -1.17 2.63 -5.37
C PHE A 84 -0.36 1.94 -4.28
N ARG A 85 0.89 1.54 -4.58
CA ARG A 85 1.83 0.91 -3.62
C ARG A 85 1.23 -0.32 -2.91
N ALA A 86 0.47 -1.13 -3.65
CA ALA A 86 -0.14 -2.33 -3.12
C ALA A 86 0.89 -3.44 -2.90
N ASN A 87 0.63 -4.28 -1.90
CA ASN A 87 1.41 -5.49 -1.65
C ASN A 87 0.89 -6.66 -2.48
N PHE A 88 -0.44 -6.74 -2.63
CA PHE A 88 -1.11 -7.77 -3.40
C PHE A 88 -1.90 -7.15 -4.56
N VAL A 89 -1.64 -7.66 -5.76
CA VAL A 89 -2.44 -7.38 -6.95
C VAL A 89 -2.98 -8.71 -7.42
N ILE A 90 -4.30 -8.86 -7.41
CA ILE A 90 -4.95 -10.15 -7.71
C ILE A 90 -5.90 -10.05 -8.90
N GLU A 91 -6.18 -11.19 -9.51
CA GLU A 91 -7.31 -11.38 -10.43
C GLU A 91 -8.40 -12.17 -9.69
N SER A 92 -9.54 -11.55 -9.40
CA SER A 92 -10.63 -12.11 -8.57
C SER A 92 -11.47 -13.19 -9.25
N GLY A 93 -11.15 -13.54 -10.51
CA GLY A 93 -11.91 -14.47 -11.35
C GLY A 93 -13.21 -13.88 -11.93
N ASN A 94 -13.64 -12.71 -11.46
CA ASN A 94 -14.66 -11.87 -12.08
C ASN A 94 -13.98 -10.59 -12.58
N ASP A 95 -14.44 -10.01 -13.68
CA ASP A 95 -13.88 -8.77 -14.23
C ASP A 95 -14.69 -7.55 -13.74
N VAL A 96 -15.10 -7.60 -12.48
CA VAL A 96 -15.96 -6.55 -11.88
C VAL A 96 -15.06 -5.55 -11.15
N PRO A 97 -15.03 -4.27 -11.56
CA PRO A 97 -14.21 -3.27 -10.89
C PRO A 97 -14.74 -3.02 -9.48
N PHE A 98 -13.81 -2.80 -8.56
CA PHE A 98 -14.04 -2.56 -7.13
C PHE A 98 -14.71 -3.73 -6.38
N ASP A 99 -14.71 -4.95 -6.93
CA ASP A 99 -15.24 -6.13 -6.25
C ASP A 99 -14.54 -6.37 -4.89
N GLU A 100 -13.28 -5.96 -4.74
CA GLU A 100 -12.55 -6.03 -3.47
C GLU A 100 -13.23 -5.30 -2.30
N ASP A 101 -14.09 -4.33 -2.59
CA ASP A 101 -14.84 -3.60 -1.58
C ASP A 101 -15.87 -4.48 -0.84
N SER A 102 -16.22 -5.63 -1.42
CA SER A 102 -17.15 -6.60 -0.84
C SER A 102 -16.47 -7.65 0.04
N TYR A 103 -15.13 -7.72 0.01
CA TYR A 103 -14.40 -8.80 0.64
C TYR A 103 -14.43 -8.63 2.17
N LYS A 104 -14.62 -9.73 2.87
CA LYS A 104 -14.44 -9.81 4.33
C LYS A 104 -13.15 -10.52 4.67
N ARG A 105 -12.87 -11.60 3.95
CA ARG A 105 -11.66 -12.40 4.10
C ARG A 105 -11.17 -12.87 2.76
N ILE A 106 -9.86 -13.05 2.65
CA ILE A 106 -9.22 -13.62 1.48
C ILE A 106 -8.12 -14.57 1.91
N TRP A 107 -7.99 -15.69 1.21
CA TRP A 107 -6.85 -16.58 1.32
C TRP A 107 -6.01 -16.47 0.06
N ILE A 108 -4.70 -16.29 0.23
CA ILE A 108 -3.73 -16.21 -0.87
C ILE A 108 -2.68 -17.28 -0.59
N GLY A 109 -2.57 -18.29 -1.46
CA GLY A 109 -1.68 -19.44 -1.23
C GLY A 109 -2.03 -20.21 0.06
N GLY A 110 -3.31 -20.21 0.45
CA GLY A 110 -3.78 -20.83 1.69
C GLY A 110 -3.62 -19.97 2.95
N ILE A 111 -2.98 -18.80 2.87
CA ILE A 111 -2.78 -17.90 4.01
C ILE A 111 -3.95 -16.93 4.11
N GLY A 112 -4.61 -16.92 5.27
CA GLY A 112 -5.79 -16.11 5.54
C GLY A 112 -5.48 -14.67 5.93
N PHE A 113 -6.22 -13.75 5.31
CA PHE A 113 -6.21 -12.32 5.57
C PHE A 113 -7.64 -11.83 5.82
N GLU A 114 -7.78 -10.95 6.81
CA GLU A 114 -9.03 -10.23 7.10
C GLU A 114 -8.99 -8.85 6.46
N VAL A 115 -10.10 -8.43 5.85
CA VAL A 115 -10.26 -7.09 5.32
C VAL A 115 -10.59 -6.13 6.46
N VAL A 116 -9.68 -5.21 6.73
CA VAL A 116 -9.81 -4.22 7.80
C VAL A 116 -10.75 -3.09 7.37
N SER A 117 -10.48 -2.47 6.22
CA SER A 117 -11.27 -1.37 5.67
C SER A 117 -10.86 -1.04 4.24
N ARG A 118 -11.67 -0.24 3.55
CA ARG A 118 -11.30 0.34 2.25
C ARG A 118 -10.18 1.38 2.43
N CYS A 119 -9.22 1.39 1.51
CA CYS A 119 -8.09 2.31 1.55
C CYS A 119 -8.46 3.65 0.89
N THR A 120 -8.66 4.69 1.70
CA THR A 120 -8.84 6.07 1.20
C THR A 120 -7.53 6.60 0.67
N ARG A 121 -7.56 7.17 -0.54
CA ARG A 121 -6.38 7.63 -1.25
C ARG A 121 -6.18 9.14 -1.11
N CYS A 122 -4.92 9.51 -0.88
CA CYS A 122 -4.48 10.89 -0.81
C CYS A 122 -3.72 11.28 -2.08
N GLN A 123 -3.20 12.50 -2.11
CA GLN A 123 -2.40 13.04 -3.22
C GLN A 123 -1.16 12.22 -3.60
N MET A 124 -0.73 11.24 -2.80
CA MET A 124 0.42 10.39 -3.15
C MET A 124 0.20 9.58 -4.43
N ILE A 125 -1.04 9.23 -4.77
CA ILE A 125 -1.34 8.53 -6.03
C ILE A 125 -1.27 9.46 -7.26
N ALA A 126 -1.08 10.76 -7.05
CA ALA A 126 -0.88 11.75 -8.10
C ALA A 126 0.60 11.93 -8.45
N ILE A 127 1.51 11.10 -7.95
CA ILE A 127 2.94 11.17 -8.28
C ILE A 127 3.27 10.05 -9.26
N ASP A 128 3.79 10.40 -10.43
CA ASP A 128 4.34 9.42 -11.35
C ASP A 128 5.60 8.78 -10.74
N GLN A 129 5.59 7.46 -10.59
CA GLN A 129 6.67 6.75 -9.88
C GLN A 129 7.98 6.67 -10.68
N LYS A 130 7.95 6.91 -12.00
CA LYS A 130 9.15 6.91 -12.85
C LYS A 130 9.80 8.28 -12.90
N THR A 131 9.00 9.34 -13.04
CA THR A 131 9.54 10.70 -13.21
C THR A 131 9.60 11.49 -11.90
N GLY A 132 8.78 11.14 -10.90
CA GLY A 132 8.60 11.91 -9.68
C GLY A 132 7.70 13.14 -9.86
N GLU A 133 7.17 13.37 -11.06
CA GLU A 133 6.32 14.53 -11.35
C GLU A 133 4.89 14.33 -10.85
N LYS A 134 4.23 15.45 -10.55
CA LYS A 134 2.84 15.45 -10.08
C LYS A 134 1.87 15.48 -11.27
N ASP A 135 1.03 14.46 -11.36
CA ASP A 135 -0.06 14.30 -12.30
C ASP A 135 -1.36 13.94 -11.54
N PRO A 136 -2.32 14.88 -11.41
CA PRO A 136 -3.53 14.68 -10.62
C PRO A 136 -4.58 13.79 -11.30
N ASN A 137 -4.39 13.39 -12.56
CA ASN A 137 -5.43 12.73 -13.36
C ASN A 137 -5.96 11.44 -12.72
N VAL A 138 -5.07 10.59 -12.19
CA VAL A 138 -5.44 9.35 -11.50
C VAL A 138 -6.31 9.62 -10.27
N LEU A 139 -5.97 10.63 -9.48
CA LEU A 139 -6.74 11.00 -8.29
C LEU A 139 -8.11 11.58 -8.65
N LEU A 140 -8.16 12.45 -9.66
CA LEU A 140 -9.40 13.07 -10.12
C LEU A 140 -10.36 12.06 -10.74
N ALA A 141 -9.84 11.15 -11.58
CA ALA A 141 -10.61 10.06 -12.16
C ALA A 141 -11.17 9.14 -11.08
N LEU A 142 -10.35 8.75 -10.10
CA LEU A 142 -10.81 7.93 -8.97
C LEU A 142 -11.90 8.64 -8.16
N ARG A 143 -11.73 9.94 -7.88
CA ARG A 143 -12.75 10.74 -7.18
C ARG A 143 -14.08 10.77 -7.93
N ASN A 144 -14.03 10.91 -9.25
CA ASN A 144 -15.24 10.94 -10.08
C ASN A 144 -15.92 9.57 -10.15
N LEU A 145 -15.15 8.48 -10.24
CA LEU A 145 -15.67 7.11 -10.19
C LEU A 145 -16.30 6.76 -8.84
N ARG A 146 -15.77 7.31 -7.76
CA ARG A 146 -16.20 7.05 -6.38
C ARG A 146 -17.06 8.17 -5.83
N PHE A 147 -17.77 8.90 -6.69
CA PHE A 147 -18.58 10.05 -6.29
C PHE A 147 -19.62 9.65 -5.23
N GLY A 148 -19.66 10.39 -4.12
CA GLY A 148 -20.55 10.09 -2.98
C GLY A 148 -19.99 9.08 -1.96
N ASP A 149 -18.86 8.45 -2.24
CA ASP A 149 -18.06 7.66 -1.29
C ASP A 149 -16.75 8.41 -0.97
N LYS A 150 -15.98 7.92 0.01
CA LYS A 150 -14.58 8.32 0.15
C LYS A 150 -13.83 7.91 -1.14
N VAL A 151 -12.83 8.71 -1.53
CA VAL A 151 -11.95 8.42 -2.68
C VAL A 151 -11.09 7.18 -2.38
N ALA A 152 -11.72 6.01 -2.44
CA ALA A 152 -11.16 4.75 -1.99
C ALA A 152 -10.78 3.87 -3.17
N PHE A 153 -9.68 3.13 -3.02
CA PHE A 153 -9.21 2.17 -4.01
C PHE A 153 -8.43 1.07 -3.29
N GLY A 154 -8.80 -0.19 -3.46
CA GLY A 154 -8.22 -1.30 -2.72
C GLY A 154 -8.65 -1.36 -1.26
N VAL A 155 -8.26 -2.47 -0.62
CA VAL A 155 -8.60 -2.79 0.76
C VAL A 155 -7.36 -3.09 1.60
N TYR A 156 -7.38 -2.62 2.84
CA TYR A 156 -6.38 -2.96 3.82
C TYR A 156 -6.62 -4.36 4.35
N LEU A 157 -5.54 -5.14 4.44
CA LEU A 157 -5.56 -6.50 4.95
C LEU A 157 -4.73 -6.62 6.23
N ARG A 158 -5.23 -7.44 7.15
CA ARG A 158 -4.49 -7.95 8.31
C ARG A 158 -4.35 -9.45 8.18
N LYS A 159 -3.15 -9.98 8.38
CA LYS A 159 -2.93 -11.42 8.38
C LYS A 159 -3.56 -12.05 9.63
N MET A 160 -4.25 -13.17 9.47
CA MET A 160 -4.95 -13.84 10.57
C MET A 160 -4.04 -14.67 11.49
N THR A 161 -2.83 -15.01 11.03
CA THR A 161 -1.87 -15.84 11.75
C THR A 161 -0.54 -15.12 11.95
N THR A 162 0.18 -15.49 13.00
CA THR A 162 1.48 -14.90 13.36
C THR A 162 2.68 -15.68 12.79
N ASN A 163 2.49 -16.92 12.36
CA ASN A 163 3.56 -17.79 11.85
C ASN A 163 4.22 -17.22 10.59
N ALA A 164 5.53 -17.41 10.41
CA ALA A 164 6.18 -17.11 9.15
C ALA A 164 5.57 -17.97 8.02
N VAL A 165 5.32 -17.34 6.87
CA VAL A 165 4.70 -17.98 5.70
C VAL A 165 5.27 -17.38 4.42
N GLU A 166 5.20 -18.14 3.33
CA GLU A 166 5.64 -17.70 2.01
C GLU A 166 4.45 -17.67 1.04
N ILE A 167 4.39 -16.62 0.22
CA ILE A 167 3.42 -16.47 -0.87
C ILE A 167 4.23 -16.18 -2.13
N SER A 168 3.89 -16.84 -3.22
CA SER A 168 4.52 -16.61 -4.52
C SER A 168 3.50 -16.07 -5.53
N VAL A 169 3.99 -15.36 -6.55
CA VAL A 169 3.15 -14.97 -7.70
C VAL A 169 2.56 -16.22 -8.34
N GLY A 170 1.28 -16.15 -8.71
CA GLY A 170 0.53 -17.31 -9.22
C GLY A 170 -0.13 -18.18 -8.14
N SER A 171 0.02 -17.84 -6.86
CA SER A 171 -0.73 -18.50 -5.78
C SER A 171 -2.23 -18.39 -6.00
N THR A 172 -2.95 -19.47 -5.71
CA THR A 172 -4.42 -19.50 -5.77
C THR A 172 -5.02 -18.59 -4.72
N ILE A 173 -6.18 -18.02 -5.07
CA ILE A 173 -6.94 -17.18 -4.16
C ILE A 173 -8.31 -17.79 -3.83
N LYS A 174 -8.78 -17.55 -2.62
CA LYS A 174 -10.17 -17.83 -2.20
C LYS A 174 -10.73 -16.59 -1.53
N ILE A 175 -11.91 -16.16 -1.94
CA ILE A 175 -12.54 -14.92 -1.46
C ILE A 175 -13.80 -15.28 -0.67
N ASP A 176 -13.96 -14.68 0.50
CA ASP A 176 -15.17 -14.75 1.31
C ASP A 176 -15.84 -13.37 1.42
N ARG A 177 -17.13 -13.34 1.12
CA ARG A 177 -18.02 -12.17 1.08
C ARG A 177 -19.19 -12.28 2.05
N SER A 178 -19.23 -13.30 2.92
CA SER A 178 -20.38 -13.53 3.81
C SER A 178 -20.63 -12.35 4.76
N LYS A 179 -21.91 -12.04 4.99
CA LYS A 179 -22.36 -11.00 5.93
C LYS A 179 -22.09 -11.38 7.39
#